data_AF-A0A353A0F2-F1
#
_entry.id   AF-A0A353A0F2-F1
#
_cell.length_a   1.000
_cell.length_b   1.000
_cell.length_c   1.000
_cell.angle_alpha   90.00
_cell.angle_beta   90.00
_cell.angle_gamma   90.00
#
_symmetry.space_group_name_H-M   'P 1'
#
loop_
_entity.id
_entity.type
_entity.pdbx_description
1 polymer ?
#
loop_
_entity_poly.entity_id
_entity_poly.type
_entity_poly.pdbx_seq_one_letter_code
_entity_poly.pdbx_strand_id
1 'polypeptide(L)'
;MSKLMIPQGYHARLDLKQTELAIKHIKDFFLSGLSTELHLRRVTAPLFVLRGLGINDDLNGVERPVSFPVKDMGDAVAEVVHSLAKWKRVTLADYRIEPGFGIVTDMNAIRPDEELDNLHSLYVDQWDWERVVRPEERTTAFLKRIVRKIYSTILRTEFYICETYPQLHHFLPEEVHFVHSEELLRIYPGKTAREREDLICRKYGAVFVMGIGGKLSDGKEHDLRAPDYDDWSTPNEEGHLGLNGDLLVWYPTLGRSVELSSMGIRVDAGALEHQLALQGKL
;
A
#
# COMPACT_ATOMS: atom_id res chain seq x y z
N MET A 1 -22.19 -0.13 -7.77
CA MET A 1 -21.88 1.32 -7.72
C MET A 1 -22.78 2.01 -6.69
N SER A 2 -22.77 1.60 -5.43
CA SER A 2 -23.68 2.14 -4.39
C SER A 2 -23.18 3.44 -3.74
N LYS A 3 -21.89 3.79 -3.91
CA LYS A 3 -21.24 4.93 -3.23
C LYS A 3 -20.49 5.86 -4.20
N LEU A 4 -20.95 5.97 -5.46
CA LEU A 4 -20.33 6.87 -6.44
C LEU A 4 -20.64 8.34 -6.11
N MET A 5 -19.60 9.14 -5.91
CA MET A 5 -19.65 10.59 -5.79
C MET A 5 -19.20 11.24 -7.10
N ILE A 6 -20.03 12.10 -7.68
CA ILE A 6 -19.63 12.96 -8.80
C ILE A 6 -19.54 14.39 -8.26
N PRO A 7 -18.33 14.97 -8.11
CA PRO A 7 -18.18 16.30 -7.55
C PRO A 7 -18.94 17.34 -8.37
N GLN A 8 -19.65 18.24 -7.70
CA GLN A 8 -20.42 19.28 -8.37
C GLN A 8 -19.50 20.19 -9.18
N GLY A 9 -19.82 20.41 -10.46
CA GLY A 9 -19.00 21.24 -11.35
C GLY A 9 -17.68 20.58 -11.77
N TYR A 10 -17.53 19.26 -11.58
CA TYR A 10 -16.37 18.54 -12.09
C TYR A 10 -16.34 18.57 -13.62
N HIS A 11 -15.20 19.01 -14.16
CA HIS A 11 -14.90 18.93 -15.58
C HIS A 11 -13.53 18.28 -15.74
N ALA A 12 -13.45 17.26 -16.60
CA ALA A 12 -12.18 16.65 -16.98
C ALA A 12 -11.29 17.72 -17.62
N ARG A 13 -10.06 17.87 -17.10
CA ARG A 13 -9.10 18.88 -17.57
C ARG A 13 -8.36 18.44 -18.83
N LEU A 14 -8.26 17.13 -19.03
CA LEU A 14 -7.63 16.51 -20.20
C LEU A 14 -8.72 15.87 -21.07
N ASP A 15 -8.51 15.87 -22.39
CA ASP A 15 -9.30 15.00 -23.26
C ASP A 15 -8.89 13.52 -23.11
N LEU A 16 -9.63 12.61 -23.75
CA LEU A 16 -9.37 11.17 -23.63
C LEU A 16 -7.97 10.77 -24.13
N LYS A 17 -7.47 11.38 -25.22
CA LYS A 17 -6.16 11.04 -25.78
C LYS A 17 -5.04 11.52 -24.86
N GLN A 18 -5.18 12.73 -24.34
CA GLN A 18 -4.27 13.31 -23.36
C GLN A 18 -4.27 12.49 -22.06
N THR A 19 -5.43 12.02 -21.62
CA THR A 19 -5.58 11.20 -20.41
C THR A 19 -4.80 9.89 -20.52
N GLU A 20 -4.94 9.14 -21.62
CA GLU A 20 -4.19 7.90 -21.84
C GLU A 20 -2.68 8.12 -21.87
N LEU A 21 -2.23 9.19 -22.53
CA LEU A 21 -0.81 9.57 -22.56
C LEU A 21 -0.30 9.97 -21.16
N ALA A 22 -1.09 10.72 -20.39
CA ALA A 22 -0.74 11.13 -19.04
C ALA A 22 -0.63 9.92 -18.09
N ILE A 23 -1.55 8.96 -18.19
CA ILE A 23 -1.49 7.70 -17.42
C ILE A 23 -0.19 6.96 -17.74
N LYS A 24 0.16 6.81 -19.02
CA LYS A 24 1.42 6.17 -19.42
C LYS A 24 2.64 6.91 -18.85
N HIS A 25 2.68 8.24 -18.99
CA HIS A 25 3.77 9.06 -18.48
C HIS A 25 3.93 8.95 -16.96
N ILE A 26 2.83 8.95 -16.20
CA ILE A 26 2.83 8.70 -14.75
C ILE A 26 3.45 7.33 -14.49
N LYS A 27 2.96 6.29 -15.18
CA LYS A 27 3.37 4.92 -14.91
C LYS A 27 4.85 4.68 -15.18
N ASP A 28 5.35 5.18 -16.30
CA ASP A 28 6.76 5.04 -16.66
C ASP A 28 7.68 5.85 -15.73
N PHE A 29 7.34 7.12 -15.48
CA PHE A 29 8.18 8.03 -14.72
C PHE A 29 8.27 7.62 -13.25
N PHE A 30 7.13 7.30 -12.63
CA PHE A 30 7.10 6.88 -11.24
C PHE A 30 7.85 5.57 -11.03
N LEU A 31 7.64 4.57 -11.90
CA LEU A 31 8.35 3.28 -11.80
C LEU A 31 9.87 3.46 -11.93
N SER A 32 10.33 4.29 -12.87
CA SER A 32 11.74 4.58 -13.03
C SER A 32 12.34 5.28 -11.80
N GLY A 33 11.62 6.26 -11.24
CA GLY A 33 12.04 6.97 -10.04
C GLY A 33 12.08 6.05 -8.81
N LEU A 34 11.04 5.26 -8.59
CA LEU A 34 10.93 4.32 -7.47
C LEU A 34 12.06 3.29 -7.51
N SER A 35 12.31 2.72 -8.70
CA SER A 35 13.38 1.75 -8.92
C SER A 35 14.75 2.34 -8.60
N THR A 36 14.97 3.60 -8.96
CA THR A 36 16.24 4.29 -8.69
C THR A 36 16.41 4.59 -7.20
N GLU A 37 15.40 5.15 -6.53
CA GLU A 37 15.48 5.56 -5.12
C GLU A 37 15.68 4.40 -4.14
N LEU A 38 15.10 3.26 -4.47
CA LEU A 38 15.05 2.07 -3.62
C LEU A 38 15.94 0.92 -4.14
N HIS A 39 16.69 1.14 -5.23
CA HIS A 39 17.53 0.14 -5.90
C HIS A 39 16.76 -1.14 -6.25
N LEU A 40 15.62 -0.98 -6.91
CA LEU A 40 14.73 -2.08 -7.28
C LEU A 40 14.96 -2.51 -8.72
N ARG A 41 14.97 -3.82 -8.93
CA ARG A 41 14.96 -4.42 -10.26
C ARG A 41 13.53 -4.79 -10.65
N ARG A 42 13.09 -4.40 -11.84
CA ARG A 42 11.81 -4.90 -12.37
C ARG A 42 11.89 -6.43 -12.58
N VAL A 43 10.90 -7.15 -12.06
CA VAL A 43 10.70 -8.59 -12.31
C VAL A 43 9.29 -8.86 -12.83
N THR A 44 9.10 -9.99 -13.50
CA THR A 44 7.79 -10.42 -14.00
C THR A 44 6.99 -11.07 -12.88
N ALA A 45 5.83 -10.49 -12.57
CA ALA A 45 4.85 -11.04 -11.62
C ALA A 45 4.10 -12.24 -12.21
N PRO A 46 3.74 -13.24 -11.40
CA PRO A 46 2.70 -14.20 -11.75
C PRO A 46 1.32 -13.52 -11.71
N LEU A 47 0.45 -13.87 -12.65
CA LEU A 47 -0.95 -13.45 -12.63
C LEU A 47 -1.81 -14.37 -11.74
N PHE A 48 -1.37 -15.63 -11.58
CA PHE A 48 -2.06 -16.65 -10.80
C PHE A 48 -1.05 -17.59 -10.15
N VAL A 49 -1.45 -18.18 -9.02
CA VAL A 49 -0.68 -19.15 -8.26
C VAL A 49 -1.55 -20.38 -7.98
N LEU A 50 -0.94 -21.54 -7.71
CA LEU A 50 -1.70 -22.70 -7.27
C LEU A 50 -2.27 -22.46 -5.87
N ARG A 51 -3.52 -22.89 -5.67
CA ARG A 51 -4.20 -22.84 -4.38
C ARG A 51 -3.44 -23.71 -3.36
N GLY A 52 -3.37 -23.22 -2.11
CA GLY A 52 -2.79 -23.97 -0.99
C GLY A 52 -1.27 -23.84 -0.83
N LEU A 53 -0.61 -23.01 -1.64
CA LEU A 53 0.83 -22.71 -1.46
C LEU A 53 1.12 -21.71 -0.34
N GLY A 54 0.09 -21.04 0.21
CA GLY A 54 0.26 -19.96 1.20
C GLY A 54 0.89 -18.69 0.64
N ILE A 55 1.06 -18.58 -0.68
CA ILE A 55 1.72 -17.45 -1.36
C ILE A 55 0.72 -16.35 -1.74
N ASN A 56 -0.54 -16.72 -2.04
CA ASN A 56 -1.57 -15.73 -2.33
C ASN A 56 -1.92 -14.93 -1.08
N ASP A 57 -2.23 -13.66 -1.25
CA ASP A 57 -2.65 -12.77 -0.18
C ASP A 57 -4.12 -13.01 0.15
N ASP A 58 -4.38 -13.46 1.38
CA ASP A 58 -5.72 -13.77 1.85
C ASP A 58 -6.50 -12.50 2.26
N LEU A 59 -5.88 -11.31 2.20
CA LEU A 59 -6.46 -10.04 2.66
C LEU A 59 -6.99 -10.17 4.10
N ASN A 60 -8.29 -10.04 4.33
CA ASN A 60 -8.92 -10.20 5.65
C ASN A 60 -9.34 -11.66 5.92
N GLY A 61 -9.16 -12.56 4.95
CA GLY A 61 -9.50 -13.98 5.02
C GLY A 61 -10.96 -14.29 4.69
N VAL A 62 -11.73 -13.32 4.20
CA VAL A 62 -13.15 -13.48 3.84
C VAL A 62 -13.40 -13.32 2.33
N GLU A 63 -12.52 -12.60 1.65
CA GLU A 63 -12.61 -12.27 0.23
C GLU A 63 -12.31 -13.50 -0.64
N ARG A 64 -13.14 -13.75 -1.64
CA ARG A 64 -13.00 -14.93 -2.52
C ARG A 64 -12.11 -14.61 -3.73
N PRO A 65 -11.01 -15.36 -3.95
CA PRO A 65 -10.21 -15.20 -5.16
C PRO A 65 -10.93 -15.75 -6.38
N VAL A 66 -10.63 -15.18 -7.55
CA VAL A 66 -11.02 -15.77 -8.83
C VAL A 66 -10.20 -17.03 -9.04
N SER A 67 -10.86 -18.18 -9.15
CA SER A 67 -10.20 -19.49 -9.28
C SER A 67 -10.64 -20.23 -10.54
N PHE A 68 -9.75 -21.07 -11.06
CA PHE A 68 -10.00 -21.91 -12.23
C PHE A 68 -9.20 -23.22 -12.19
N PRO A 69 -9.74 -24.33 -12.72
CA PRO A 69 -8.99 -25.58 -12.84
C PRO A 69 -8.00 -25.52 -14.02
N VAL A 70 -6.81 -26.10 -13.81
CA VAL A 70 -5.78 -26.22 -14.86
C VAL A 70 -5.82 -27.63 -15.43
N LYS A 71 -6.39 -27.78 -16.62
CA LYS A 71 -6.62 -29.08 -17.27
C LYS A 71 -5.35 -29.94 -17.38
N ASP A 72 -4.22 -29.34 -17.77
CA ASP A 72 -2.95 -30.05 -17.96
C ASP A 72 -2.24 -30.40 -16.63
N MET A 73 -2.84 -30.02 -15.51
CA MET A 73 -2.37 -30.34 -14.15
C MET A 73 -3.37 -31.22 -13.41
N GLY A 74 -4.16 -32.02 -14.14
CA GLY A 74 -5.17 -32.89 -13.53
C GLY A 74 -6.25 -32.10 -12.78
N ASP A 75 -6.66 -30.96 -13.33
CA ASP A 75 -7.64 -30.03 -12.75
C ASP A 75 -7.22 -29.43 -11.39
N ALA A 76 -5.90 -29.34 -11.13
CA ALA A 76 -5.38 -28.54 -10.02
C ALA A 76 -5.91 -27.10 -10.10
N VAL A 77 -6.31 -26.53 -8.95
CA VAL A 77 -6.94 -25.21 -8.89
C VAL A 77 -5.89 -24.13 -8.78
N ALA A 78 -5.91 -23.18 -9.72
CA ALA A 78 -5.16 -21.93 -9.64
C ALA A 78 -6.07 -20.78 -9.20
N GLU A 79 -5.48 -19.78 -8.56
CA GLU A 79 -6.13 -18.57 -8.07
C GLU A 79 -5.43 -17.34 -8.64
N VAL A 80 -6.21 -16.40 -9.17
CA VAL A 80 -5.71 -15.05 -9.51
C VAL A 80 -5.25 -14.38 -8.22
N VAL A 81 -4.09 -13.73 -8.28
CA VAL A 81 -3.50 -13.09 -7.09
C VAL A 81 -4.32 -11.88 -6.66
N HIS A 82 -4.52 -11.71 -5.34
CA HIS A 82 -5.07 -10.46 -4.77
C HIS A 82 -3.99 -9.39 -4.55
N SER A 83 -2.77 -9.85 -4.28
CA SER A 83 -1.55 -9.10 -4.04
C SER A 83 -0.37 -10.09 -4.05
N LEU A 84 0.86 -9.62 -4.28
CA LEU A 84 2.07 -10.45 -4.26
C LEU A 84 2.88 -10.27 -2.97
N ALA A 85 2.26 -9.78 -1.89
CA ALA A 85 2.91 -9.47 -0.62
C ALA A 85 3.89 -10.56 -0.15
N LYS A 86 3.45 -11.81 -0.10
CA LYS A 86 4.27 -12.97 0.31
C LYS A 86 5.22 -13.44 -0.79
N TRP A 87 4.75 -13.46 -2.05
CA TRP A 87 5.53 -13.89 -3.22
C TRP A 87 6.83 -13.10 -3.39
N LYS A 88 6.80 -11.78 -3.18
CA LYS A 88 7.98 -10.94 -3.38
C LYS A 88 9.12 -11.33 -2.44
N ARG A 89 8.82 -11.63 -1.18
CA ARG A 89 9.84 -12.01 -0.18
C ARG A 89 10.48 -13.36 -0.52
N VAL A 90 9.69 -14.33 -0.99
CA VAL A 90 10.21 -15.61 -1.51
C VAL A 90 11.11 -15.35 -2.72
N THR A 91 10.67 -14.51 -3.65
CA THR A 91 11.44 -14.17 -4.87
C THR A 91 12.79 -13.51 -4.55
N LEU A 92 12.85 -12.63 -3.54
CA LEU A 92 14.11 -12.04 -3.09
C LEU A 92 15.10 -13.12 -2.61
N ALA A 93 14.60 -14.14 -1.89
CA ALA A 93 15.42 -15.25 -1.41
C ALA A 93 15.90 -16.16 -2.55
N ASP A 94 15.00 -16.52 -3.48
CA ASP A 94 15.31 -17.36 -4.64
C ASP A 94 16.38 -16.73 -5.53
N TYR A 95 16.29 -15.42 -5.74
CA TYR A 95 17.28 -14.65 -6.51
C TYR A 95 18.50 -14.20 -5.71
N ARG A 96 18.55 -14.52 -4.40
CA ARG A 96 19.66 -14.15 -3.49
C ARG A 96 19.99 -12.66 -3.58
N ILE A 97 18.96 -11.81 -3.57
CA ILE A 97 19.12 -10.36 -3.63
C ILE A 97 19.88 -9.88 -2.38
N GLU A 98 20.85 -8.99 -2.58
CA GLU A 98 21.69 -8.49 -1.50
C GLU A 98 20.99 -7.40 -0.65
N PRO A 99 21.33 -7.26 0.65
CA PRO A 99 20.81 -6.18 1.48
C PRO A 99 21.07 -4.81 0.85
N GLY A 100 20.01 -4.00 0.76
CA GLY A 100 20.07 -2.70 0.09
C GLY A 100 19.39 -2.66 -1.27
N PHE A 101 19.17 -3.81 -1.89
CA PHE A 101 18.53 -3.97 -3.20
C PHE A 101 17.19 -4.67 -3.07
N GLY A 102 16.38 -4.58 -4.12
CA GLY A 102 15.05 -5.16 -4.13
C GLY A 102 14.49 -5.45 -5.52
N ILE A 103 13.22 -5.76 -5.54
CA ILE A 103 12.43 -5.99 -6.75
C ILE A 103 11.20 -5.10 -6.78
N VAL A 104 10.72 -4.82 -7.98
CA VAL A 104 9.41 -4.19 -8.23
C VAL A 104 8.72 -4.92 -9.37
N THR A 105 7.40 -4.98 -9.31
CA THR A 105 6.60 -5.55 -10.38
C THR A 105 5.34 -4.73 -10.63
N ASP A 106 4.82 -4.85 -11.84
CA ASP A 106 3.53 -4.27 -12.24
C ASP A 106 2.48 -5.36 -11.97
N MET A 107 1.94 -5.33 -10.76
CA MET A 107 1.00 -6.33 -10.26
C MET A 107 -0.41 -5.97 -10.71
N ASN A 108 -1.14 -6.98 -11.16
CA ASN A 108 -2.51 -6.85 -11.62
C ASN A 108 -3.35 -7.92 -10.92
N ALA A 109 -4.43 -7.51 -10.27
CA ALA A 109 -5.30 -8.36 -9.47
C ALA A 109 -6.76 -8.14 -9.83
N ILE A 110 -7.58 -9.14 -9.50
CA ILE A 110 -9.05 -9.05 -9.56
C ILE A 110 -9.59 -9.29 -8.16
N ARG A 111 -10.31 -8.31 -7.60
CA ARG A 111 -10.97 -8.37 -6.30
C ARG A 111 -12.48 -8.37 -6.49
N PRO A 112 -13.12 -9.54 -6.65
CA PRO A 112 -14.53 -9.63 -7.01
C PRO A 112 -15.48 -9.22 -5.89
N ASP A 113 -15.02 -9.26 -4.64
CA ASP A 113 -15.82 -8.96 -3.43
C ASP A 113 -15.64 -7.51 -2.94
N GLU A 114 -15.02 -6.63 -3.76
CA GLU A 114 -14.73 -5.23 -3.41
C GLU A 114 -16.00 -4.35 -3.36
N GLU A 115 -16.07 -3.46 -2.37
CA GLU A 115 -17.14 -2.46 -2.27
C GLU A 115 -16.84 -1.25 -3.17
N LEU A 116 -17.39 -1.25 -4.38
CA LEU A 116 -17.09 -0.24 -5.40
C LEU A 116 -17.52 1.20 -5.03
N ASP A 117 -16.55 2.13 -5.10
CA ASP A 117 -16.74 3.57 -5.00
C ASP A 117 -15.78 4.32 -5.95
N ASN A 118 -15.53 5.62 -5.73
CA ASN A 118 -14.59 6.42 -6.53
C ASN A 118 -13.12 5.96 -6.47
N LEU A 119 -12.73 5.20 -5.44
CA LEU A 119 -11.36 4.77 -5.17
C LEU A 119 -11.21 3.24 -5.27
N HIS A 120 -12.30 2.49 -5.13
CA HIS A 120 -12.27 1.02 -5.10
C HIS A 120 -12.85 0.42 -6.39
N SER A 121 -12.06 -0.45 -7.03
CA SER A 121 -12.33 -1.08 -8.32
C SER A 121 -12.14 -2.60 -8.23
N LEU A 122 -12.89 -3.35 -9.03
CA LEU A 122 -12.69 -4.81 -9.16
C LEU A 122 -11.30 -5.14 -9.71
N TYR A 123 -10.77 -4.26 -10.55
CA TYR A 123 -9.40 -4.35 -11.07
C TYR A 123 -8.49 -3.49 -10.23
N VAL A 124 -7.42 -4.10 -9.73
CA VAL A 124 -6.41 -3.45 -8.89
C VAL A 124 -5.06 -3.61 -9.56
N ASP A 125 -4.37 -2.50 -9.80
CA ASP A 125 -2.98 -2.47 -10.22
C ASP A 125 -2.08 -1.84 -9.14
N GLN A 126 -0.84 -2.34 -9.02
CA GLN A 126 0.10 -1.87 -8.02
C GLN A 126 1.54 -1.94 -8.53
N TRP A 127 2.36 -0.95 -8.17
CA TRP A 127 3.81 -1.14 -8.14
C TRP A 127 4.17 -1.92 -6.89
N ASP A 128 4.06 -3.24 -7.00
CA ASP A 128 4.31 -4.09 -5.87
C ASP A 128 5.82 -4.33 -5.72
N TRP A 129 6.39 -3.90 -4.60
CA TRP A 129 7.84 -3.84 -4.40
C TRP A 129 8.28 -4.47 -3.08
N GLU A 130 9.54 -4.93 -3.03
CA GLU A 130 10.14 -5.51 -1.84
C GLU A 130 11.65 -5.26 -1.86
N ARG A 131 12.24 -4.93 -0.71
CA ARG A 131 13.68 -4.67 -0.57
C ARG A 131 14.25 -5.50 0.58
N VAL A 132 15.43 -6.10 0.37
CA VAL A 132 16.16 -6.80 1.42
C VAL A 132 16.69 -5.77 2.42
N VAL A 133 16.31 -5.93 3.69
CA VAL A 133 16.73 -5.08 4.81
C VAL A 133 17.65 -5.85 5.74
N ARG A 134 18.55 -5.14 6.43
CA ARG A 134 19.39 -5.72 7.49
C ARG A 134 18.64 -5.73 8.84
N PRO A 135 19.00 -6.59 9.81
CA PRO A 135 18.39 -6.59 11.14
C PRO A 135 18.42 -5.22 11.82
N GLU A 136 19.53 -4.49 11.72
CA GLU A 136 19.68 -3.13 12.26
C GLU A 136 18.84 -2.07 11.56
N GLU A 137 18.30 -2.37 10.37
CA GLU A 137 17.35 -1.49 9.66
C GLU A 137 15.91 -1.68 10.16
N ARG A 138 15.63 -2.60 11.10
CA ARG A 138 14.30 -2.74 11.74
C ARG A 138 14.03 -1.63 12.76
N THR A 139 13.81 -0.41 12.26
CA THR A 139 13.58 0.80 13.08
C THR A 139 12.55 1.72 12.41
N THR A 140 11.81 2.52 13.18
CA THR A 140 10.94 3.58 12.62
C THR A 140 11.76 4.60 11.84
N ALA A 141 12.98 4.92 12.29
CA ALA A 141 13.87 5.82 11.58
C ALA A 141 14.13 5.34 10.13
N PHE A 142 14.37 4.04 9.95
CA PHE A 142 14.52 3.43 8.62
C PHE A 142 13.22 3.49 7.81
N LEU A 143 12.09 3.09 8.40
CA LEU A 143 10.78 3.12 7.74
C LEU A 143 10.45 4.54 7.25
N LYS A 144 10.54 5.55 8.12
CA LYS A 144 10.31 6.96 7.78
C LYS A 144 11.24 7.44 6.68
N ARG A 145 12.48 6.97 6.63
CA ARG A 145 13.42 7.29 5.55
C ARG A 145 12.97 6.70 4.21
N ILE A 146 12.48 5.45 4.18
CA ILE A 146 11.95 4.82 2.97
C ILE A 146 10.68 5.54 2.50
N VAL A 147 9.76 5.86 3.39
CA VAL A 147 8.54 6.62 3.07
C VAL A 147 8.89 7.98 2.45
N ARG A 148 9.85 8.73 3.01
CA ARG A 148 10.29 10.01 2.42
C ARG A 148 10.83 9.86 0.99
N LYS A 149 11.58 8.79 0.71
CA LYS A 149 12.09 8.51 -0.65
C LYS A 149 10.96 8.22 -1.64
N ILE A 150 9.98 7.41 -1.22
CA ILE A 150 8.81 7.10 -2.03
C ILE A 150 8.01 8.39 -2.29
N TYR A 151 7.74 9.16 -1.24
CA TYR A 151 7.01 10.42 -1.34
C TYR A 151 7.72 11.45 -2.25
N SER A 152 9.05 11.58 -2.15
CA SER A 152 9.83 12.42 -3.06
C SER A 152 9.71 11.98 -4.53
N THR A 153 9.53 10.68 -4.78
CA THR A 153 9.24 10.16 -6.14
C THR A 153 7.85 10.55 -6.61
N ILE A 154 6.85 10.52 -5.73
CA ILE A 154 5.49 11.00 -6.02
C ILE A 154 5.53 12.49 -6.39
N LEU A 155 6.20 13.33 -5.59
CA LEU A 155 6.33 14.77 -5.86
C LEU A 155 7.02 15.08 -7.20
N ARG A 156 8.10 14.37 -7.52
CA ARG A 156 8.78 14.52 -8.83
C ARG A 156 7.86 14.09 -9.98
N THR A 157 7.03 13.07 -9.77
CA THR A 157 6.05 12.62 -10.77
C THR A 157 4.95 13.65 -10.96
N GLU A 158 4.40 14.21 -9.88
CA GLU A 158 3.43 15.32 -9.94
C GLU A 158 4.03 16.52 -10.69
N PHE A 159 5.28 16.87 -10.38
CA PHE A 159 5.99 17.95 -11.05
C PHE A 159 6.10 17.71 -12.56
N TYR A 160 6.64 16.56 -12.94
CA TYR A 160 6.79 16.16 -14.34
C TYR A 160 5.47 16.21 -15.13
N ILE A 161 4.37 15.75 -14.51
CA ILE A 161 3.06 15.71 -15.16
C ILE A 161 2.44 17.10 -15.27
N CYS A 162 2.55 17.96 -14.27
CA CYS A 162 2.03 19.33 -14.35
C CYS A 162 2.81 20.18 -15.37
N GLU A 163 4.13 19.98 -15.49
CA GLU A 163 4.92 20.63 -16.54
C GLU A 163 4.56 20.14 -17.95
N THR A 164 4.22 18.85 -18.07
CA THR A 164 3.81 18.26 -19.36
C THR A 164 2.38 18.68 -19.76
N TYR A 165 1.50 18.87 -18.77
CA TYR A 165 0.09 19.23 -18.97
C TYR A 165 -0.27 20.46 -18.11
N PRO A 166 -0.03 21.69 -18.59
CA PRO A 166 -0.16 22.94 -17.80
C PRO A 166 -1.56 23.23 -17.22
N GLN A 167 -2.60 22.54 -17.70
CA GLN A 167 -3.95 22.58 -17.14
C GLN A 167 -4.08 21.81 -15.80
N LEU A 168 -3.11 20.96 -15.47
CA LEU A 168 -3.00 20.30 -14.17
C LEU A 168 -2.24 21.20 -13.19
N HIS A 169 -2.56 21.10 -11.90
CA HIS A 169 -1.95 21.94 -10.87
C HIS A 169 -1.50 21.07 -9.71
N HIS A 170 -0.34 21.41 -9.15
CA HIS A 170 0.18 20.78 -7.94
C HIS A 170 -0.79 20.99 -6.77
N PHE A 171 -0.93 19.97 -5.94
CA PHE A 171 -1.68 20.04 -4.69
C PHE A 171 -1.03 19.25 -3.56
N LEU A 172 -0.03 18.42 -3.85
CA LEU A 172 0.70 17.70 -2.82
C LEU A 172 1.65 18.63 -2.06
N PRO A 173 1.73 18.53 -0.72
CA PRO A 173 2.68 19.31 0.07
C PRO A 173 4.13 18.82 -0.10
N GLU A 174 5.11 19.67 0.17
CA GLU A 174 6.54 19.32 0.02
C GLU A 174 7.01 18.21 0.97
N GLU A 175 6.38 18.09 2.14
CA GLU A 175 6.75 17.13 3.17
C GLU A 175 5.60 16.20 3.54
N VAL A 176 5.94 14.96 3.90
CA VAL A 176 5.03 13.99 4.49
C VAL A 176 5.11 14.07 6.03
N HIS A 177 3.96 14.25 6.67
CA HIS A 177 3.85 14.24 8.13
C HIS A 177 3.78 12.81 8.65
N PHE A 178 4.43 12.50 9.77
CA PHE A 178 4.39 11.17 10.39
C PHE A 178 3.60 11.23 11.69
N VAL A 179 2.64 10.32 11.85
CA VAL A 179 1.83 10.20 13.07
C VAL A 179 1.54 8.74 13.36
N HIS A 180 1.59 8.34 14.62
CA HIS A 180 1.16 7.00 15.02
C HIS A 180 -0.38 6.93 15.14
N SER A 181 -0.99 5.80 14.82
CA SER A 181 -2.44 5.58 14.93
C SER A 181 -2.98 5.85 16.35
N GLU A 182 -2.20 5.49 17.37
CA GLU A 182 -2.47 5.79 18.79
C GLU A 182 -2.48 7.29 19.10
N GLU A 183 -1.53 8.04 18.52
CA GLU A 183 -1.49 9.49 18.68
C GLU A 183 -2.65 10.15 17.94
N LEU A 184 -3.01 9.61 16.78
CA LEU A 184 -4.13 10.08 16.00
C LEU A 184 -5.46 9.90 16.78
N LEU A 185 -5.63 8.76 17.47
CA LEU A 185 -6.74 8.53 18.39
C LEU A 185 -6.75 9.56 19.54
N ARG A 186 -5.59 9.87 20.11
CA ARG A 186 -5.46 10.89 21.17
C ARG A 186 -5.77 12.31 20.70
N ILE A 187 -5.38 12.67 19.48
CA ILE A 187 -5.63 14.01 18.90
C ILE A 187 -7.11 14.20 18.57
N TYR A 188 -7.77 13.15 18.09
CA TYR A 188 -9.18 13.19 17.67
C TYR A 188 -10.01 12.12 18.40
N PRO A 189 -10.18 12.25 19.73
CA PRO A 189 -10.94 11.28 20.50
C PRO A 189 -12.41 11.28 20.08
N GLY A 190 -13.02 10.09 20.02
CA GLY A 190 -14.43 9.93 19.63
C GLY A 190 -14.70 10.01 18.11
N LYS A 191 -13.68 10.21 17.29
CA LYS A 191 -13.76 10.12 15.82
C LYS A 191 -13.46 8.72 15.33
N THR A 192 -14.15 8.29 14.26
CA THR A 192 -13.84 7.03 13.55
C THR A 192 -12.48 7.12 12.87
N ALA A 193 -11.83 5.98 12.60
CA ALA A 193 -10.51 5.95 11.96
C ALA A 193 -10.43 6.80 10.69
N ARG A 194 -11.42 6.64 9.81
CA ARG A 194 -11.57 7.43 8.58
C ARG A 194 -11.76 8.93 8.81
N GLU A 195 -12.58 9.32 9.79
CA GLU A 195 -12.70 10.75 10.15
C GLU A 195 -11.37 11.31 10.67
N ARG A 196 -10.59 10.51 11.41
CA ARG A 196 -9.28 10.94 11.90
C ARG A 196 -8.29 11.13 10.75
N GLU A 197 -8.27 10.21 9.78
CA GLU A 197 -7.48 10.31 8.55
C GLU A 197 -7.86 11.55 7.73
N ASP A 198 -9.15 11.81 7.54
CA ASP A 198 -9.64 13.00 6.85
C ASP A 198 -9.17 14.28 7.56
N LEU A 199 -9.31 14.35 8.89
CA LEU A 199 -8.92 15.52 9.68
C LEU A 199 -7.41 15.77 9.64
N ILE A 200 -6.58 14.73 9.78
CA ILE A 200 -5.12 14.87 9.78
C ILE A 200 -4.59 15.17 8.38
N CYS A 201 -5.13 14.54 7.33
CA CYS A 201 -4.78 14.84 5.95
C CYS A 201 -5.21 16.25 5.56
N ARG A 202 -6.40 16.70 5.98
CA ARG A 202 -6.83 18.09 5.73
C ARG A 202 -5.90 19.11 6.37
N LYS A 203 -5.27 18.78 7.50
CA LYS A 203 -4.32 19.65 8.19
C LYS A 203 -2.94 19.69 7.53
N TYR A 204 -2.39 18.53 7.14
CA TYR A 204 -1.00 18.41 6.69
C TYR A 204 -0.83 18.16 5.18
N GLY A 205 -1.91 17.85 4.46
CA GLY A 205 -1.89 17.52 3.04
C GLY A 205 -1.43 16.08 2.76
N ALA A 206 -0.31 15.62 3.33
CA ALA A 206 0.21 14.27 3.19
C ALA A 206 0.66 13.72 4.54
N VAL A 207 0.24 12.50 4.86
CA VAL A 207 0.43 11.88 6.17
C VAL A 207 0.78 10.41 5.99
N PHE A 208 1.80 9.94 6.70
CA PHE A 208 2.06 8.52 6.90
C PHE A 208 1.57 8.12 8.29
N VAL A 209 0.46 7.37 8.35
CA VAL A 209 -0.13 6.86 9.59
C VAL A 209 0.52 5.52 9.93
N MET A 210 1.26 5.50 11.02
CA MET A 210 2.03 4.32 11.47
C MET A 210 1.24 3.42 12.41
N GLY A 211 1.59 2.14 12.44
CA GLY A 211 1.06 1.16 13.40
C GLY A 211 -0.38 0.79 13.11
N ILE A 212 -0.63 0.20 11.95
CA ILE A 212 -1.97 -0.19 11.48
C ILE A 212 -2.10 -1.72 11.55
N GLY A 213 -3.11 -2.20 12.27
CA GLY A 213 -3.41 -3.62 12.48
C GLY A 213 -3.54 -3.99 13.96
N GLY A 214 -2.75 -3.38 14.84
CA GLY A 214 -2.85 -3.59 16.29
C GLY A 214 -4.04 -2.87 16.92
N LYS A 215 -4.54 -3.39 18.06
CA LYS A 215 -5.53 -2.70 18.89
C LYS A 215 -4.92 -1.46 19.55
N LEU A 216 -5.63 -0.35 19.46
CA LEU A 216 -5.32 0.91 20.11
C LEU A 216 -5.78 0.91 21.58
N SER A 217 -5.51 2.00 22.32
CA SER A 217 -5.94 2.14 23.73
C SER A 217 -7.46 2.08 23.95
N ASP A 218 -8.29 2.28 22.92
CA ASP A 218 -9.74 2.13 22.99
C ASP A 218 -10.22 0.68 22.74
N GLY A 219 -9.28 -0.26 22.58
CA GLY A 219 -9.54 -1.68 22.35
C GLY A 219 -9.92 -2.03 20.90
N LYS A 220 -9.93 -1.05 19.99
CA LYS A 220 -10.24 -1.24 18.57
C LYS A 220 -8.98 -1.08 17.73
N GLU A 221 -8.96 -1.74 16.58
CA GLU A 221 -7.90 -1.53 15.58
C GLU A 221 -8.16 -0.23 14.82
N HIS A 222 -7.11 0.44 14.36
CA HIS A 222 -7.26 1.60 13.47
C HIS A 222 -7.86 1.19 12.13
N ASP A 223 -7.30 0.14 11.55
CA ASP A 223 -7.81 -0.58 10.39
C ASP A 223 -7.27 -2.01 10.41
N LEU A 224 -7.90 -2.91 9.67
CA LEU A 224 -7.51 -4.32 9.60
C LEU A 224 -6.14 -4.47 8.92
N ARG A 225 -5.42 -5.51 9.32
CA ARG A 225 -4.16 -5.87 8.66
C ARG A 225 -3.89 -7.37 8.76
N ALA A 226 -3.35 -7.94 7.69
CA ALA A 226 -2.94 -9.34 7.71
C ALA A 226 -1.76 -9.56 8.68
N PRO A 227 -1.69 -10.72 9.35
CA PRO A 227 -0.67 -10.98 10.36
C PRO A 227 0.63 -11.53 9.78
N ASP A 228 0.67 -11.88 8.50
CA ASP A 228 1.68 -12.76 7.90
C ASP A 228 2.70 -12.05 6.98
N TYR A 229 2.55 -10.74 6.77
CA TYR A 229 3.54 -9.95 6.03
C TYR A 229 3.95 -8.64 6.70
N ASP A 230 3.03 -7.84 7.26
CA ASP A 230 3.37 -6.56 7.90
C ASP A 230 3.60 -6.72 9.40
N ASP A 231 4.65 -6.09 9.93
CA ASP A 231 4.89 -6.01 11.36
C ASP A 231 4.17 -4.80 11.97
N TRP A 232 3.04 -5.07 12.64
CA TRP A 232 2.23 -4.07 13.33
C TRP A 232 2.26 -4.25 14.86
N SER A 233 3.13 -5.14 15.37
CA SER A 233 3.14 -5.55 16.77
C SER A 233 4.47 -5.32 17.49
N THR A 234 5.59 -5.18 16.77
CA THR A 234 6.91 -4.95 17.38
C THR A 234 6.96 -3.60 18.11
N PRO A 235 7.37 -3.56 19.39
CA PRO A 235 7.63 -2.30 20.10
C PRO A 235 8.72 -1.49 19.39
N ASN A 236 8.42 -0.23 19.12
CA ASN A 236 9.29 0.65 18.37
C ASN A 236 9.96 1.72 19.25
N GLU A 237 10.97 2.40 18.70
CA GLU A 237 11.76 3.39 19.43
C GLU A 237 10.98 4.66 19.85
N GLU A 238 9.77 4.84 19.33
CA GLU A 238 8.88 5.95 19.66
C GLU A 238 7.90 5.61 20.79
N GLY A 239 8.02 4.41 21.38
CA GLY A 239 7.18 3.96 22.49
C GLY A 239 5.81 3.43 22.08
N HIS A 240 5.62 3.17 20.78
CA HIS A 240 4.41 2.58 20.21
C HIS A 240 4.67 1.16 19.68
N LEU A 241 3.65 0.50 19.14
CA LEU A 241 3.78 -0.81 18.49
C LEU A 241 3.67 -0.67 16.97
N GLY A 242 4.46 -1.45 16.23
CA GLY A 242 4.39 -1.57 14.79
C GLY A 242 5.49 -0.83 14.03
N LEU A 243 5.82 -1.43 12.88
CA LEU A 243 6.82 -1.01 11.90
C LEU A 243 6.21 -0.98 10.48
N ASN A 244 4.92 -0.65 10.39
CA ASN A 244 4.16 -0.47 9.15
C ASN A 244 3.34 0.83 9.17
N GLY A 245 2.66 1.11 8.06
CA GLY A 245 1.71 2.21 7.97
C GLY A 245 1.22 2.48 6.56
N ASP A 246 0.30 3.44 6.48
CA ASP A 246 -0.36 3.86 5.25
C ASP A 246 0.01 5.31 4.91
N LEU A 247 0.36 5.54 3.64
CA LEU A 247 0.61 6.86 3.07
C LEU A 247 -0.70 7.42 2.50
N LEU A 248 -1.21 8.47 3.13
CA LEU A 248 -2.46 9.12 2.80
C LEU A 248 -2.21 10.55 2.32
N VAL A 249 -3.04 11.02 1.40
CA VAL A 249 -3.05 12.41 0.94
C VAL A 249 -4.46 12.99 1.00
N TRP A 250 -4.58 14.28 1.26
CA TRP A 250 -5.83 15.00 1.07
C TRP A 250 -6.08 15.19 -0.42
N TYR A 251 -7.18 14.64 -0.94
CA TYR A 251 -7.54 14.79 -2.34
C TYR A 251 -8.65 15.84 -2.51
N PRO A 252 -8.32 17.06 -3.00
CA PRO A 252 -9.27 18.17 -3.00
C PRO A 252 -10.54 17.91 -3.81
N THR A 253 -10.43 17.11 -4.88
CA THR A 253 -11.56 16.78 -5.77
C THR A 253 -12.64 15.96 -5.07
N LEU A 254 -12.27 15.05 -4.17
CA LEU A 254 -13.23 14.26 -3.39
C LEU A 254 -13.49 14.85 -2.00
N GLY A 255 -12.69 15.84 -1.57
CA GLY A 255 -12.81 16.46 -0.25
C GLY A 255 -12.62 15.46 0.89
N ARG A 256 -11.72 14.48 0.70
CA ARG A 256 -11.41 13.42 1.68
C ARG A 256 -9.96 12.95 1.54
N SER A 257 -9.48 12.23 2.54
CA SER A 257 -8.23 11.48 2.49
C SER A 257 -8.31 10.35 1.46
N VAL A 258 -7.19 10.10 0.78
CA VAL A 258 -6.99 9.02 -0.18
C VAL A 258 -5.71 8.31 0.19
N GLU A 259 -5.80 7.00 0.40
CA GLU A 259 -4.64 6.14 0.58
C GLU A 259 -3.94 5.92 -0.76
N LEU A 260 -2.63 6.14 -0.80
CA LEU A 260 -1.79 5.90 -1.97
C LEU A 260 -0.96 4.61 -1.84
N SER A 261 -0.65 4.19 -0.62
CA SER A 261 0.18 3.01 -0.38
C SER A 261 0.08 2.53 1.06
N SER A 262 -0.07 1.21 1.23
CA SER A 262 0.35 0.50 2.44
C SER A 262 1.76 -0.03 2.31
N MET A 263 2.55 0.08 3.38
CA MET A 263 3.90 -0.48 3.41
C MET A 263 4.39 -0.72 4.85
N GLY A 264 5.35 -1.62 5.00
CA GLY A 264 5.96 -1.86 6.29
C GLY A 264 7.24 -2.65 6.20
N ILE A 265 7.99 -2.62 7.31
CA ILE A 265 9.01 -3.62 7.55
C ILE A 265 8.28 -4.92 7.85
N ARG A 266 8.68 -6.00 7.16
CA ARG A 266 7.96 -7.25 7.25
C ARG A 266 8.06 -7.89 8.63
N VAL A 267 7.17 -8.84 8.94
CA VAL A 267 7.33 -9.69 10.13
C VAL A 267 8.65 -10.46 10.12
N ASP A 268 9.27 -10.62 11.28
CA ASP A 268 10.24 -11.70 11.51
C ASP A 268 9.52 -12.94 12.07
N ALA A 269 10.27 -13.99 12.42
CA ALA A 269 9.69 -15.21 12.93
C ALA A 269 8.91 -14.99 14.25
N GLY A 270 9.44 -14.17 15.17
CA GLY A 270 8.80 -13.91 16.45
C GLY A 270 7.54 -13.05 16.30
N ALA A 271 7.61 -11.99 15.49
CA ALA A 271 6.46 -11.15 15.17
C ALA A 271 5.36 -11.94 14.45
N LEU A 272 5.72 -12.83 13.51
CA LEU A 272 4.77 -13.69 12.79
C LEU A 272 3.99 -14.58 13.76
N GLU A 273 4.68 -15.34 14.62
CA GLU A 273 4.03 -16.21 15.61
C GLU A 273 3.14 -15.40 16.56
N HIS A 274 3.63 -14.24 17.03
CA HIS A 274 2.87 -13.36 17.91
C HIS A 274 1.57 -12.85 17.24
N GLN A 275 1.67 -12.32 16.02
CA GLN A 275 0.52 -11.77 15.30
C GLN A 275 -0.50 -12.83 14.91
N LEU A 276 -0.05 -14.02 14.50
CA LEU A 276 -0.93 -15.17 14.24
C LEU A 276 -1.68 -15.60 15.50
N ALA A 277 -1.01 -15.66 16.65
CA ALA A 277 -1.65 -15.99 17.92
C ALA A 277 -2.70 -14.94 18.33
N LEU A 278 -2.41 -13.64 18.14
CA LEU A 278 -3.36 -12.55 18.40
C LEU A 278 -4.63 -12.65 17.54
N GLN A 279 -4.51 -13.15 16.31
CA GLN A 279 -5.65 -13.35 15.40
C GLN A 279 -6.29 -14.75 15.52
N GLY A 280 -5.81 -15.62 16.42
CA GLY A 280 -6.33 -16.98 16.58
C GLY A 280 -6.07 -17.89 15.37
N LYS A 281 -4.95 -17.68 14.67
CA LYS A 281 -4.54 -18.40 13.45
C LYS A 281 -3.32 -19.31 13.66
N LEU A 282 -2.94 -19.57 14.91
CA LEU A 282 -1.83 -20.46 15.29
C LEU A 282 -2.32 -21.88 15.58
#